data_AF-A0A9P6NY14-F1
#
_entry.id   AF-A0A9P6NY14-F1
#
_cell.length_a   1.000
_cell.length_b   1.000
_cell.length_c   1.000
_cell.angle_alpha   90.00
_cell.angle_beta   90.00
_cell.angle_gamma   90.00
#
_symmetry.space_group_name_H-M   'P 1'
#
loop_
_entity.id
_entity.type
_entity.pdbx_description
1 polymer ?
#
loop_
_entity_poly.entity_id
_entity_poly.type
_entity_poly.pdbx_seq_one_letter_code
_entity_poly.pdbx_strand_id
1 'polypeptide(L)'
;MPVIADIRRRYPDVVIDWLVEESFVELVELVDGVRRAVPFSLRRWRKRPLAVSTWREVRQFRRALAAERYDLVIDCQGLVKSAWVASWARGSLVGLGNRTDGAGYEWPVRFFYRTRVPIESRVHVVERSRQLVACALGDPSLATDGQDIDFGIDRRRSAIELARAGLNLPVPYVVFVHATSREDKQWPQACWIELGQALVRRGASIVLPWGNDAERATSERLAQQFGAAALVPPRLSLPAVTGLIDGAAATVGVDTGLVHIAAALKRPTVELYNFATAWRTGGYWSPSIVNLGTAGASPSLADVKLESADWHARHLSVPREQLLAAAETGKVLYFPNLRFAIEGGEQALLDPAVADPKRKNISLAPNGGALHGVLGDAVTQSAVRALVSRYQLNAHALIDGLFPEYKGKLRVAPTSLRLHRVETRQTSWRKDDSRLHVDAFPSRPNYGERILRVFTNVNLCSEPRVWRVGEPFEDVARRFLPSLPKPMPGCAWLLKLLRVTKTRRSEYDHLMLHLHDAMKANLGYQQSAPQQTVPFPPGSVWVCFSDQTSHAVMSGQFMLEQTFFLPVRSMARPDHAPLGILERLTGHALV
;
A
#
# COMPACT_ATOMS: atom_id res chain seq x y z
N MET A 1 -8.08 -18.51 13.54
CA MET A 1 -7.42 -17.58 14.47
C MET A 1 -8.31 -16.38 14.71
N PRO A 2 -8.61 -15.48 13.74
CA PRO A 2 -9.39 -14.27 14.03
C PRO A 2 -10.77 -14.48 14.63
N VAL A 3 -11.47 -15.52 14.15
CA VAL A 3 -12.74 -15.97 14.69
C VAL A 3 -12.70 -16.17 16.22
N ILE A 4 -11.61 -16.71 16.75
CA ILE A 4 -11.49 -16.98 18.20
C ILE A 4 -11.48 -15.66 18.97
N ALA A 5 -10.72 -14.68 18.50
CA ALA A 5 -10.67 -13.34 19.08
C ALA A 5 -12.02 -12.61 18.94
N ASP A 6 -12.69 -12.73 17.80
CA ASP A 6 -14.01 -12.15 17.57
C ASP A 6 -15.04 -12.72 18.56
N ILE A 7 -15.12 -14.05 18.71
CA ILE A 7 -16.04 -14.70 19.65
C ILE A 7 -15.74 -14.25 21.07
N ARG A 8 -14.48 -14.25 21.51
CA ARG A 8 -14.11 -13.92 22.89
C ARG A 8 -14.41 -12.47 23.27
N ARG A 9 -14.28 -11.54 22.32
CA ARG A 9 -14.68 -10.14 22.54
C ARG A 9 -16.18 -10.02 22.85
N ARG A 10 -17.00 -10.87 22.22
CA ARG A 10 -18.46 -10.84 22.36
C ARG A 10 -18.99 -11.73 23.49
N TYR A 11 -18.35 -12.88 23.69
CA TYR A 11 -18.72 -13.94 24.64
C TYR A 11 -17.49 -14.28 25.51
N PRO A 12 -17.22 -13.50 26.58
CA PRO A 12 -16.00 -13.67 27.38
C PRO A 12 -15.85 -15.05 28.04
N ASP A 13 -16.97 -15.66 28.42
CA ASP A 13 -17.02 -16.97 29.10
C ASP A 13 -17.05 -18.16 28.12
N VAL A 14 -16.91 -17.90 26.81
CA VAL A 14 -16.93 -18.97 25.80
C VAL A 14 -15.76 -19.92 26.00
N VAL A 15 -16.05 -21.21 25.86
CA VAL A 15 -15.03 -22.26 25.90
C VAL A 15 -14.84 -22.83 24.51
N ILE A 16 -13.63 -22.70 23.97
CA ILE A 16 -13.35 -23.10 22.59
C ILE A 16 -12.31 -24.22 22.56
N ASP A 17 -12.72 -25.38 22.04
CA ASP A 17 -11.83 -26.47 21.65
C ASP A 17 -11.64 -26.47 20.14
N TRP A 18 -10.41 -26.71 19.69
CA TRP A 18 -10.07 -26.67 18.27
C TRP A 18 -9.55 -28.02 17.79
N LEU A 19 -10.34 -28.69 16.95
CA LEU A 19 -9.94 -29.91 16.24
C LEU A 19 -8.90 -29.62 15.15
N VAL A 20 -7.71 -30.23 15.24
CA VAL A 20 -6.59 -29.94 14.34
C VAL A 20 -5.72 -31.18 14.06
N GLU A 21 -5.09 -31.23 12.89
CA GLU A 21 -4.09 -32.28 12.60
C GLU A 21 -2.90 -32.17 13.56
N GLU A 22 -2.34 -33.32 13.95
CA GLU A 22 -1.28 -33.40 14.97
C GLU A 22 -0.08 -32.48 14.73
N SER A 23 0.27 -32.22 13.47
CA SER A 23 1.40 -31.36 13.10
C SER A 23 1.20 -29.88 13.41
N PHE A 24 -0.01 -29.43 13.73
CA PHE A 24 -0.34 -28.02 13.99
C PHE A 24 -0.86 -27.77 15.41
N VAL A 25 -0.85 -28.78 16.29
CA VAL A 25 -1.32 -28.68 17.68
C VAL A 25 -0.61 -27.55 18.40
N GLU A 26 0.73 -27.55 18.36
CA GLU A 26 1.54 -26.54 19.04
C GLU A 26 1.25 -25.11 18.55
N LEU A 27 0.91 -24.93 17.26
CA LEU A 27 0.53 -23.63 16.72
C LEU A 27 -0.84 -23.19 17.24
N VAL A 28 -1.80 -24.12 17.35
CA VAL A 28 -3.13 -23.84 17.90
C VAL A 28 -3.05 -23.51 19.39
N GLU A 29 -2.14 -24.14 20.13
CA GLU A 29 -1.89 -23.82 21.55
C GLU A 29 -1.28 -22.44 21.79
N LEU A 30 -0.72 -21.80 20.75
CA LEU A 30 -0.31 -20.40 20.82
C LEU A 30 -1.49 -19.43 20.68
N VAL A 31 -2.69 -19.90 20.32
CA VAL A 31 -3.83 -19.03 20.09
C VAL A 31 -4.56 -18.78 21.40
N ASP A 32 -4.51 -17.54 21.87
CA ASP A 32 -5.21 -17.07 23.06
C ASP A 32 -6.71 -17.33 22.94
N GLY A 33 -7.26 -18.05 23.92
CA GLY A 33 -8.68 -18.37 23.97
C GLY A 33 -9.06 -19.76 23.48
N VAL A 34 -8.10 -20.54 22.99
CA VAL A 34 -8.29 -21.97 22.78
C VAL A 34 -8.03 -22.68 24.11
N ARG A 35 -9.08 -23.32 24.68
CA ARG A 35 -8.95 -24.15 25.88
C ARG A 35 -8.10 -25.39 25.59
N ARG A 36 -8.40 -26.06 24.47
CA ARG A 36 -7.77 -27.32 24.10
C ARG A 36 -7.63 -27.46 22.58
N ALA A 37 -6.41 -27.72 22.12
CA ALA A 37 -6.17 -28.26 20.79
C ALA A 37 -6.46 -29.76 20.81
N VAL A 38 -7.39 -30.23 19.98
CA VAL A 38 -7.81 -31.64 19.91
C VAL A 38 -7.11 -32.29 18.71
N PRO A 39 -6.04 -33.09 18.92
CA PRO A 39 -5.26 -33.67 17.83
C PRO A 39 -5.98 -34.83 17.16
N PHE A 40 -6.05 -34.84 15.84
CA PHE A 40 -6.41 -36.03 15.08
C PHE A 40 -5.32 -36.36 14.04
N SER A 41 -5.11 -37.66 13.80
CA SER A 41 -3.95 -38.16 13.02
C SER A 41 -4.39 -38.79 11.71
N LEU A 42 -5.33 -38.17 10.99
CA LEU A 42 -5.94 -38.77 9.80
C LEU A 42 -4.91 -39.11 8.73
N ARG A 43 -3.90 -38.25 8.52
CA ARG A 43 -2.80 -38.53 7.57
C ARG A 43 -2.05 -39.82 7.92
N ARG A 44 -1.79 -40.05 9.21
CA ARG A 44 -1.11 -41.27 9.68
C ARG A 44 -2.02 -42.49 9.54
N TRP A 45 -3.27 -42.37 9.95
CA TRP A 45 -4.25 -43.46 9.86
C TRP A 45 -4.46 -43.94 8.43
N ARG A 46 -4.49 -43.01 7.46
CA ARG A 46 -4.59 -43.34 6.02
C ARG A 46 -3.40 -44.13 5.47
N LYS A 47 -2.20 -44.02 6.06
CA LYS A 47 -1.02 -44.81 5.63
C LYS A 47 -1.12 -46.28 6.06
N ARG A 48 -1.90 -46.59 7.10
CA ARG A 48 -2.07 -47.94 7.65
C ARG A 48 -3.54 -48.22 8.00
N PRO A 49 -4.45 -48.23 7.01
CA PRO A 49 -5.89 -48.30 7.26
C PRO A 49 -6.37 -49.65 7.80
N LEU A 50 -5.62 -50.73 7.57
CA LEU A 50 -5.95 -52.09 8.03
C LEU A 50 -5.30 -52.45 9.38
N ALA A 51 -4.45 -51.59 9.94
CA ALA A 51 -3.75 -51.89 11.17
C ALA A 51 -4.68 -51.81 12.39
N VAL A 52 -4.65 -52.83 13.24
CA VAL A 52 -5.45 -52.88 14.48
C VAL A 52 -5.13 -51.69 15.39
N SER A 53 -3.86 -51.24 15.45
CA SER A 53 -3.45 -50.06 16.20
C SER A 53 -4.15 -48.79 15.72
N THR A 54 -4.24 -48.58 14.39
CA THR A 54 -4.98 -47.46 13.79
C THR A 54 -6.44 -47.46 14.23
N TRP A 55 -7.12 -48.60 14.18
CA TRP A 55 -8.52 -48.70 14.59
C TRP A 55 -8.73 -48.48 16.09
N ARG A 56 -7.78 -48.90 16.93
CA ARG A 56 -7.79 -48.60 18.37
C ARG A 56 -7.64 -47.09 18.62
N GLU A 57 -6.68 -46.44 17.96
CA GLU A 57 -6.50 -44.98 18.02
C GLU A 57 -7.77 -44.23 17.56
N VAL A 58 -8.34 -44.61 16.42
CA VAL A 58 -9.58 -44.00 15.89
C VAL A 58 -10.74 -44.17 16.88
N ARG A 59 -10.90 -45.37 17.46
CA ARG A 59 -11.97 -45.64 18.45
C ARG A 59 -11.75 -44.84 19.73
N GLN A 60 -10.52 -44.76 20.22
CA GLN A 60 -10.17 -43.97 21.40
C GLN A 60 -10.42 -42.48 21.16
N PHE A 61 -9.98 -41.97 20.02
CA PHE A 61 -10.19 -40.58 19.61
C PHE A 61 -11.68 -40.26 19.49
N ARG A 62 -12.47 -41.11 18.83
CA ARG A 62 -13.93 -40.94 18.72
C ARG A 62 -14.60 -40.91 20.09
N ARG A 63 -14.19 -41.79 21.02
CA ARG A 63 -14.72 -41.79 22.40
C ARG A 63 -14.36 -40.51 23.14
N ALA A 64 -13.12 -40.03 23.02
CA ALA A 64 -12.67 -38.79 23.65
C ALA A 64 -13.41 -37.56 23.09
N LEU A 65 -13.58 -37.47 21.77
CA LEU A 65 -14.29 -36.38 21.13
C LEU A 65 -15.80 -36.38 21.47
N ALA A 66 -16.40 -37.56 21.62
CA ALA A 66 -17.80 -37.73 22.01
C ALA A 66 -18.04 -37.64 23.53
N ALA A 67 -16.99 -37.57 24.36
CA ALA A 67 -17.12 -37.45 25.81
C ALA A 67 -17.61 -36.05 26.21
N GLU A 68 -17.17 -35.03 25.48
CA GLU A 68 -17.63 -33.65 25.66
C GLU A 68 -18.95 -33.41 24.90
N ARG A 69 -19.81 -32.58 25.48
CA ARG A 69 -21.01 -32.06 24.82
C ARG A 69 -20.75 -30.61 24.42
N TYR A 70 -20.78 -30.34 23.13
CA TYR A 70 -20.63 -29.01 22.56
C TYR A 70 -21.99 -28.44 22.23
N ASP A 71 -22.22 -27.17 22.58
CA ASP A 71 -23.43 -26.44 22.18
C ASP A 71 -23.48 -26.28 20.66
N LEU A 72 -22.32 -26.06 20.04
CA LEU A 72 -22.15 -25.84 18.61
C LEU A 72 -20.82 -26.41 18.12
N VAL A 73 -20.82 -27.04 16.94
CA VAL A 73 -19.62 -27.50 16.24
C VAL A 73 -19.59 -26.82 14.87
N ILE A 74 -18.48 -26.18 14.52
CA ILE A 74 -18.37 -25.42 13.27
C ILE A 74 -17.23 -25.98 12.41
N ASP A 75 -17.54 -26.42 11.19
CA ASP A 75 -16.55 -26.85 10.19
C ASP A 75 -16.26 -25.73 9.18
N CYS A 76 -15.09 -25.11 9.33
CA CYS A 76 -14.59 -24.05 8.46
C CYS A 76 -13.86 -24.55 7.19
N GLN A 77 -13.65 -25.87 7.01
CA GLN A 77 -12.89 -26.41 5.89
C GLN A 77 -13.77 -26.76 4.68
N GLY A 78 -14.94 -27.34 4.89
CA GLY A 78 -15.84 -27.76 3.80
C GLY A 78 -15.38 -29.01 3.05
N LEU A 79 -14.64 -29.91 3.73
CA LEU A 79 -14.15 -31.17 3.17
C LEU A 79 -14.83 -32.35 3.86
N VAL A 80 -15.08 -33.45 3.14
CA VAL A 80 -15.72 -34.66 3.69
C VAL A 80 -14.91 -35.20 4.86
N LYS A 81 -13.58 -35.16 4.76
CA LYS A 81 -12.70 -35.62 5.83
C LYS A 81 -12.84 -34.81 7.13
N SER A 82 -13.05 -33.50 7.05
CA SER A 82 -13.19 -32.65 8.23
C SER A 82 -14.56 -32.83 8.86
N ALA A 83 -15.61 -32.82 8.03
CA ALA A 83 -16.98 -33.00 8.48
C ALA A 83 -17.22 -34.39 9.08
N TRP A 84 -16.58 -35.43 8.51
CA TRP A 84 -16.67 -36.79 9.05
C TRP A 84 -16.11 -36.89 10.46
N VAL A 85 -14.91 -36.35 10.71
CA VAL A 85 -14.33 -36.37 12.06
C VAL A 85 -15.12 -35.46 13.00
N ALA A 86 -15.54 -34.28 12.53
CA ALA A 86 -16.36 -33.35 13.32
C ALA A 86 -17.72 -33.96 13.71
N SER A 87 -18.30 -34.82 12.86
CA SER A 87 -19.59 -35.50 13.14
C SER A 87 -19.54 -36.47 14.32
N TRP A 88 -18.36 -36.83 14.81
CA TRP A 88 -18.20 -37.65 16.01
C TRP A 88 -18.35 -36.85 17.31
N ALA A 89 -18.22 -35.53 17.26
CA ALA A 89 -18.46 -34.66 18.40
C ALA A 89 -19.97 -34.62 18.72
N ARG A 90 -20.33 -34.51 20.00
CA ARG A 90 -21.72 -34.36 20.42
C ARG A 90 -22.14 -32.89 20.38
N GLY A 91 -22.69 -32.43 19.27
CA GLY A 91 -23.21 -31.07 19.12
C GLY A 91 -23.85 -30.83 17.75
N SER A 92 -24.49 -29.67 17.57
CA SER A 92 -25.04 -29.28 16.27
C SER A 92 -23.90 -28.91 15.31
N LEU A 93 -23.72 -29.66 14.23
CA LEU A 93 -22.67 -29.41 13.25
C LEU A 93 -23.15 -28.43 12.17
N VAL A 94 -22.44 -27.30 12.06
CA VAL A 94 -22.66 -26.24 11.07
C VAL A 94 -21.45 -26.16 10.15
N GLY A 95 -21.67 -25.91 8.86
CA GLY A 95 -20.57 -25.77 7.90
C GLY A 95 -20.95 -24.99 6.65
N LEU A 96 -20.01 -24.92 5.72
CA LEU A 96 -20.16 -24.21 4.45
C LEU A 96 -21.28 -24.83 3.58
N GLY A 97 -22.13 -23.98 3.03
CA GLY A 97 -23.25 -24.38 2.16
C GLY A 97 -22.88 -24.52 0.68
N ASN A 98 -21.78 -23.92 0.25
CA ASN A 98 -21.33 -23.90 -1.14
C ASN A 98 -19.80 -23.86 -1.28
N ARG A 99 -19.34 -24.12 -2.50
CA ARG A 99 -17.94 -23.93 -2.90
C ARG A 99 -17.61 -22.44 -3.00
N THR A 100 -16.43 -22.07 -2.53
CA THR A 100 -15.81 -20.75 -2.70
C THR A 100 -14.60 -20.86 -3.63
N ASP A 101 -14.30 -19.80 -4.36
CA ASP A 101 -13.31 -19.77 -5.44
C ASP A 101 -11.90 -20.12 -4.92
N GLY A 102 -11.22 -21.02 -5.64
CA GLY A 102 -9.87 -21.49 -5.31
C GLY A 102 -9.77 -22.38 -4.06
N ALA A 103 -10.85 -22.58 -3.29
CA ALA A 103 -10.86 -23.46 -2.13
C ALA A 103 -11.31 -24.89 -2.48
N GLY A 104 -10.74 -25.87 -1.78
CA GLY A 104 -11.26 -27.23 -1.80
C GLY A 104 -12.67 -27.25 -1.20
N TYR A 105 -13.62 -27.85 -1.92
CA TYR A 105 -14.97 -28.10 -1.44
C TYR A 105 -15.50 -29.38 -2.07
N GLU A 106 -15.93 -30.32 -1.23
CA GLU A 106 -16.42 -31.63 -1.64
C GLU A 106 -17.93 -31.68 -1.37
N TRP A 107 -18.75 -31.65 -2.42
CA TRP A 107 -20.21 -31.60 -2.32
C TRP A 107 -20.86 -32.58 -1.32
N PRO A 108 -20.38 -33.83 -1.14
CA PRO A 108 -20.95 -34.75 -0.16
C PRO A 108 -20.85 -34.27 1.30
N VAL A 109 -20.01 -33.26 1.59
CA VAL A 109 -19.86 -32.68 2.92
C VAL A 109 -21.19 -32.18 3.49
N ARG A 110 -22.12 -31.74 2.63
CA ARG A 110 -23.44 -31.22 2.99
C ARG A 110 -24.30 -32.18 3.81
N PHE A 111 -24.07 -33.49 3.69
CA PHE A 111 -24.85 -34.51 4.40
C PHE A 111 -24.48 -34.64 5.87
N PHE A 112 -23.34 -34.10 6.28
CA PHE A 112 -22.92 -34.06 7.69
C PHE A 112 -23.49 -32.85 8.43
N TYR A 113 -23.82 -31.77 7.71
CA TYR A 113 -24.17 -30.49 8.31
C TYR A 113 -25.67 -30.40 8.60
N ARG A 114 -26.01 -30.07 9.85
CA ARG A 114 -27.38 -29.73 10.24
C ARG A 114 -27.78 -28.37 9.67
N THR A 115 -26.88 -27.39 9.80
CA THR A 115 -27.06 -26.04 9.23
C THR A 115 -25.96 -25.77 8.21
N ARG A 116 -26.36 -25.19 7.08
CA ARG A 116 -25.48 -24.88 5.95
C ARG A 116 -25.50 -23.38 5.75
N VAL A 117 -24.34 -22.74 5.83
CA VAL A 117 -24.22 -21.30 5.65
C VAL A 117 -23.72 -21.00 4.24
N PRO A 118 -24.54 -20.41 3.36
CA PRO A 118 -24.06 -19.95 2.07
C PRO A 118 -23.12 -18.76 2.26
N ILE A 119 -21.99 -18.78 1.56
CA ILE A 119 -21.00 -17.69 1.55
C ILE A 119 -20.79 -17.25 0.11
N GLU A 120 -20.55 -15.97 -0.11
CA GLU A 120 -20.18 -15.45 -1.42
C GLU A 120 -19.00 -16.21 -2.03
N SER A 121 -19.10 -16.59 -3.31
CA SER A 121 -18.09 -17.44 -3.95
C SER A 121 -16.70 -16.81 -3.92
N ARG A 122 -16.61 -15.49 -4.13
CA ARG A 122 -15.34 -14.75 -4.19
C ARG A 122 -15.09 -13.96 -2.90
N VAL A 123 -14.55 -14.64 -1.91
CA VAL A 123 -14.32 -14.08 -0.56
C VAL A 123 -12.90 -14.38 -0.07
N HIS A 124 -12.32 -13.46 0.70
CA HIS A 124 -11.03 -13.68 1.36
C HIS A 124 -11.14 -14.82 2.39
N VAL A 125 -10.11 -15.64 2.56
CA VAL A 125 -10.18 -16.86 3.40
C VAL A 125 -10.47 -16.55 4.88
N VAL A 126 -9.91 -15.44 5.39
CA VAL A 126 -10.17 -14.96 6.77
C VAL A 126 -11.64 -14.54 6.90
N GLU A 127 -12.14 -13.72 5.99
CA GLU A 127 -13.53 -13.23 6.02
C GLU A 127 -14.53 -14.36 5.86
N ARG A 128 -14.24 -15.35 5.01
CA ARG A 128 -15.07 -16.55 4.85
C ARG A 128 -15.29 -17.26 6.18
N SER A 129 -14.23 -17.45 6.97
CA SER A 129 -14.33 -18.10 8.28
C SER A 129 -15.06 -17.22 9.30
N ARG A 130 -14.84 -15.90 9.28
CA ARG A 130 -15.54 -14.95 10.16
C ARG A 130 -17.04 -14.90 9.86
N GLN A 131 -17.42 -14.77 8.60
CA GLN A 131 -18.81 -14.79 8.15
C GLN A 131 -19.52 -16.12 8.48
N LEU A 132 -18.87 -17.26 8.20
CA LEU A 132 -19.42 -18.58 8.54
C LEU A 132 -19.75 -18.68 10.03
N VAL A 133 -18.81 -18.26 10.89
CA VAL A 133 -18.96 -18.40 12.34
C VAL A 133 -19.95 -17.38 12.90
N ALA A 134 -19.94 -16.15 12.40
CA ALA A 134 -20.95 -15.14 12.72
C ALA A 134 -22.37 -15.64 12.43
N CYS A 135 -22.58 -16.23 11.25
CA CYS A 135 -23.87 -16.83 10.89
C CYS A 135 -24.20 -18.07 11.74
N ALA A 136 -23.21 -18.92 12.04
CA ALA A 136 -23.43 -20.12 12.86
C ALA A 136 -23.85 -19.79 14.30
N LEU A 137 -23.35 -18.68 14.84
CA LEU A 137 -23.71 -18.16 16.16
C LEU A 137 -24.98 -17.28 16.14
N GLY A 138 -25.50 -16.93 14.96
CA GLY A 138 -26.64 -16.02 14.82
C GLY A 138 -26.30 -14.57 15.18
N ASP A 139 -25.03 -14.19 15.13
CA ASP A 139 -24.55 -12.85 15.50
C ASP A 139 -23.72 -12.23 14.37
N PRO A 140 -24.35 -11.49 13.44
CA PRO A 140 -23.67 -10.84 12.31
C PRO A 140 -22.63 -9.79 12.71
N SER A 141 -22.73 -9.23 13.93
CA SER A 141 -21.82 -8.19 14.42
C SER A 141 -20.37 -8.67 14.52
N LEU A 142 -20.18 -9.98 14.77
CA LEU A 142 -18.87 -10.64 14.81
C LEU A 142 -18.06 -10.48 13.52
N ALA A 143 -18.73 -10.36 12.36
CA ALA A 143 -18.07 -10.18 11.07
C ALA A 143 -17.89 -8.70 10.68
N THR A 144 -18.57 -7.77 11.36
CA THR A 144 -18.66 -6.35 10.97
C THR A 144 -17.87 -5.38 11.85
N ASP A 145 -17.40 -5.80 13.03
CA ASP A 145 -16.44 -5.03 13.86
C ASP A 145 -15.04 -5.04 13.21
N GLY A 146 -14.95 -4.35 12.08
CA GLY A 146 -13.77 -4.19 11.24
C GLY A 146 -13.05 -2.91 11.57
N GLN A 147 -11.86 -3.05 12.16
CA GLN A 147 -10.72 -2.17 11.90
C GLN A 147 -9.41 -2.80 12.38
N ASP A 148 -9.48 -3.69 13.39
CA ASP A 148 -8.31 -4.43 13.86
C ASP A 148 -8.56 -5.94 13.90
N ILE A 149 -8.00 -6.67 12.92
CA ILE A 149 -8.06 -8.14 12.91
C ILE A 149 -7.03 -8.66 13.90
N ASP A 150 -7.49 -9.25 14.99
CA ASP A 150 -6.64 -9.91 15.98
C ASP A 150 -6.55 -11.41 15.69
N PHE A 151 -5.34 -11.95 15.59
CA PHE A 151 -5.10 -13.38 15.39
C PHE A 151 -4.90 -14.14 16.71
N GLY A 152 -4.75 -13.43 17.83
CA GLY A 152 -4.59 -14.01 19.17
C GLY A 152 -3.32 -14.83 19.35
N ILE A 153 -2.26 -14.58 18.59
CA ILE A 153 -1.01 -15.35 18.70
C ILE A 153 -0.23 -14.86 19.94
N ASP A 154 0.03 -15.75 20.91
CA ASP A 154 0.84 -15.47 22.09
C ASP A 154 2.33 -15.30 21.72
N ARG A 155 2.72 -14.04 21.55
CA ARG A 155 4.08 -13.62 21.22
C ARG A 155 5.07 -13.89 22.35
N ARG A 156 4.61 -13.86 23.61
CA ARG A 156 5.48 -14.09 24.75
C ARG A 156 5.87 -15.56 24.81
N ARG A 157 4.90 -16.46 24.65
CA ARG A 157 5.16 -17.91 24.58
C ARG A 157 6.04 -18.25 23.38
N SER A 158 5.77 -17.69 22.20
CA SER A 158 6.61 -17.94 21.02
C SER A 158 8.06 -17.45 21.20
N ALA A 159 8.28 -16.30 21.84
CA ALA A 159 9.60 -15.80 22.18
C ALA A 159 10.35 -16.71 23.19
N ILE A 160 9.64 -17.28 24.18
CA ILE A 160 10.21 -18.24 25.13
C ILE A 160 10.63 -19.53 24.39
N GLU A 161 9.79 -20.06 23.50
CA GLU A 161 10.13 -21.26 22.72
C GLU A 161 11.33 -21.03 21.79
N LEU A 162 11.46 -19.83 21.21
CA LEU A 162 12.66 -19.45 20.46
C LEU A 162 13.90 -19.40 21.35
N ALA A 163 13.81 -18.77 22.53
CA ALA A 163 14.93 -18.68 23.46
C ALA A 163 15.43 -20.07 23.90
N ARG A 164 14.52 -21.04 24.08
CA ARG A 164 14.86 -22.45 24.37
C ARG A 164 15.65 -23.13 23.25
N ALA A 165 15.53 -22.66 22.00
CA ALA A 165 16.34 -23.16 20.90
C ALA A 165 17.81 -22.72 20.97
N GLY A 166 18.16 -21.80 21.89
CA GLY A 166 19.55 -21.41 22.15
C GLY A 166 20.24 -20.70 20.97
N LEU A 167 19.46 -20.02 20.11
CA LEU A 167 19.99 -19.38 18.91
C LEU A 167 20.54 -17.98 19.22
N ASN A 168 21.78 -17.74 18.79
CA ASN A 168 22.33 -16.40 18.72
C ASN A 168 21.95 -15.77 17.37
N LEU A 169 20.83 -15.04 17.35
CA LEU A 169 20.30 -14.43 16.14
C LEU A 169 21.03 -13.12 15.83
N PRO A 170 21.48 -12.90 14.58
CA PRO A 170 22.06 -11.62 14.18
C PRO A 170 20.98 -10.54 14.16
N VAL A 171 21.31 -9.29 14.49
CA VAL A 171 20.34 -8.16 14.48
C VAL A 171 20.92 -6.98 13.69
N PRO A 172 20.19 -6.40 12.72
CA PRO A 172 18.88 -6.82 12.23
C PRO A 172 18.97 -8.06 11.32
N TYR A 173 17.89 -8.84 11.28
CA TYR A 173 17.77 -9.97 10.35
C TYR A 173 16.43 -9.98 9.60
N VAL A 174 16.47 -10.57 8.40
CA VAL A 174 15.31 -10.79 7.54
C VAL A 174 15.09 -12.29 7.38
N VAL A 175 13.85 -12.74 7.55
CA VAL A 175 13.49 -14.15 7.38
C VAL A 175 13.09 -14.40 5.93
N PHE A 176 13.75 -15.36 5.28
CA PHE A 176 13.42 -15.82 3.93
C PHE A 176 12.64 -17.12 3.99
N VAL A 177 11.36 -17.05 3.65
CA VAL A 177 10.47 -18.21 3.56
C VAL A 177 10.37 -18.64 2.10
N HIS A 178 11.41 -19.33 1.63
CA HIS A 178 11.51 -19.81 0.23
C HIS A 178 10.71 -21.08 -0.03
N ALA A 179 10.41 -21.86 1.01
CA ALA A 179 9.81 -23.18 0.91
C ALA A 179 8.31 -23.14 0.56
N THR A 180 7.92 -23.94 -0.43
CA THR A 180 6.52 -24.18 -0.79
C THR A 180 6.32 -25.61 -1.24
N SER A 181 5.11 -26.16 -1.00
CA SER A 181 4.75 -27.54 -1.35
C SER A 181 4.50 -27.74 -2.84
N ARG A 182 4.52 -26.68 -3.66
CA ARG A 182 4.33 -26.76 -5.11
C ARG A 182 5.46 -26.03 -5.82
N GLU A 183 6.09 -26.69 -6.78
CA GLU A 183 7.20 -26.14 -7.56
C GLU A 183 6.81 -24.87 -8.31
N ASP A 184 5.59 -24.81 -8.85
CA ASP A 184 5.06 -23.65 -9.58
C ASP A 184 4.80 -22.40 -8.71
N LYS A 185 4.84 -22.54 -7.38
CA LYS A 185 4.79 -21.44 -6.41
C LYS A 185 6.17 -20.96 -5.95
N GLN A 186 7.26 -21.58 -6.41
CA GLN A 186 8.61 -21.18 -6.02
C GLN A 186 8.98 -19.86 -6.71
N TRP A 187 9.69 -19.00 -6.01
CA TRP A 187 10.33 -17.83 -6.60
C TRP A 187 11.76 -18.19 -7.04
N PRO A 188 12.24 -17.74 -8.21
CA PRO A 188 13.53 -18.16 -8.74
C PRO A 188 14.68 -17.95 -7.74
N GLN A 189 15.55 -18.95 -7.60
CA GLN A 189 16.69 -18.87 -6.66
C GLN A 189 17.60 -17.66 -6.94
N ALA A 190 17.80 -17.30 -8.21
CA ALA A 190 18.57 -16.11 -8.58
C ALA A 190 17.99 -14.83 -7.97
N CYS A 191 16.66 -14.70 -7.90
CA CYS A 191 16.00 -13.54 -7.30
C CYS A 191 16.18 -13.50 -5.78
N TRP A 192 16.09 -14.66 -5.10
CA TRP A 192 16.42 -14.77 -3.67
C TRP A 192 17.86 -14.35 -3.38
N ILE A 193 18.81 -14.80 -4.21
CA ILE A 193 20.23 -14.48 -4.07
C ILE A 193 20.45 -12.97 -4.25
N GLU A 194 19.92 -12.38 -5.31
CA GLU A 194 20.15 -10.95 -5.56
C GLU A 194 19.46 -10.05 -4.52
N LEU A 195 18.27 -10.43 -4.03
CA LEU A 195 17.60 -9.77 -2.92
C LEU A 195 18.41 -9.87 -1.63
N GLY A 196 18.83 -11.08 -1.26
CA GLY A 196 19.60 -11.32 -0.05
C GLY A 196 20.93 -10.57 -0.06
N GLN A 197 21.65 -10.57 -1.19
CA GLN A 197 22.88 -9.77 -1.35
C GLN A 197 22.63 -8.27 -1.21
N ALA A 198 21.50 -7.75 -1.71
CA ALA A 198 21.14 -6.35 -1.55
C ALA A 198 20.85 -5.99 -0.08
N LEU A 199 20.21 -6.88 0.67
CA LEU A 199 19.93 -6.70 2.10
C LEU A 199 21.20 -6.82 2.95
N VAL A 200 22.09 -7.77 2.63
CA VAL A 200 23.40 -7.91 3.27
C VAL A 200 24.26 -6.66 3.08
N ARG A 201 24.28 -6.06 1.88
CA ARG A 201 24.95 -4.77 1.65
C ARG A 201 24.38 -3.62 2.48
N ARG A 202 23.13 -3.73 2.94
CA ARG A 202 22.46 -2.76 3.84
C ARG A 202 22.66 -3.11 5.32
N GLY A 203 23.45 -4.11 5.66
CA GLY A 203 23.77 -4.50 7.04
C GLY A 203 22.79 -5.48 7.68
N ALA A 204 21.85 -6.06 6.93
CA ALA A 204 20.95 -7.08 7.45
C ALA A 204 21.50 -8.49 7.26
N SER A 205 21.23 -9.39 8.20
CA SER A 205 21.49 -10.82 8.03
C SER A 205 20.26 -11.57 7.52
N ILE A 206 20.46 -12.71 6.86
CA ILE A 206 19.38 -13.53 6.28
C ILE A 206 19.19 -14.81 7.09
N VAL A 207 17.98 -15.08 7.57
CA VAL A 207 17.64 -16.31 8.28
C VAL A 207 16.71 -17.18 7.44
N LEU A 208 17.06 -18.46 7.26
CA LEU A 208 16.42 -19.37 6.30
C LEU A 208 15.84 -20.61 7.00
N PRO A 209 14.66 -20.51 7.66
CA PRO A 209 14.03 -21.65 8.31
C PRO A 209 13.59 -22.72 7.30
N TRP A 210 13.43 -23.96 7.78
CA TRP A 210 13.09 -25.13 6.98
C TRP A 210 12.26 -26.14 7.79
N GLY A 211 11.43 -26.94 7.10
CA GLY A 211 10.55 -27.94 7.70
C GLY A 211 10.85 -29.39 7.31
N ASN A 212 11.64 -29.62 6.26
CA ASN A 212 12.12 -30.94 5.81
C ASN A 212 13.52 -30.86 5.19
N ASP A 213 14.13 -32.02 4.91
CA ASP A 213 15.52 -32.11 4.45
C ASP A 213 15.75 -31.46 3.07
N ALA A 214 14.76 -31.48 2.18
CA ALA A 214 14.87 -30.83 0.87
C ALA A 214 14.85 -29.30 0.99
N GLU A 215 14.00 -28.78 1.88
CA GLU A 215 13.98 -27.36 2.23
C GLU A 215 15.28 -26.95 2.92
N ARG A 216 15.81 -27.79 3.82
CA ARG A 216 17.11 -27.57 4.48
C ARG A 216 18.23 -27.43 3.47
N ALA A 217 18.35 -28.38 2.53
CA ALA A 217 19.37 -28.34 1.49
C ALA A 217 19.27 -27.07 0.63
N THR A 218 18.05 -26.57 0.40
CA THR A 218 17.84 -25.31 -0.31
C THR A 218 18.23 -24.10 0.54
N SER A 219 17.87 -24.07 1.83
CA SER A 219 18.33 -23.04 2.77
C SER A 219 19.86 -22.97 2.84
N GLU A 220 20.53 -24.13 2.94
CA GLU A 220 22.00 -24.22 3.00
C GLU A 220 22.65 -23.71 1.70
N ARG A 221 22.12 -24.07 0.53
CA ARG A 221 22.60 -23.54 -0.76
C ARG A 221 22.44 -22.03 -0.89
N LEU A 222 21.31 -21.48 -0.44
CA LEU A 222 21.09 -20.02 -0.46
C LEU A 222 22.02 -19.32 0.55
N ALA A 223 22.17 -19.86 1.76
CA ALA A 223 23.03 -19.29 2.79
C ALA A 223 24.49 -19.14 2.34
N GLN A 224 25.01 -20.11 1.56
CA GLN A 224 26.36 -20.02 0.98
C GLN A 224 26.57 -18.77 0.12
N GLN A 225 25.52 -18.26 -0.53
CA GLN A 225 25.59 -17.06 -1.37
C GLN A 225 25.67 -15.75 -0.57
N PHE A 226 25.43 -15.82 0.74
CA PHE A 226 25.42 -14.68 1.67
C PHE A 226 26.58 -14.74 2.68
N GLY A 227 27.33 -15.84 2.73
CA GLY A 227 28.48 -16.01 3.61
C GLY A 227 28.10 -15.91 5.09
N ALA A 228 28.93 -15.21 5.87
CA ALA A 228 28.75 -15.04 7.31
C ALA A 228 27.48 -14.25 7.69
N ALA A 229 26.84 -13.57 6.73
CA ALA A 229 25.62 -12.81 6.95
C ALA A 229 24.34 -13.66 6.81
N ALA A 230 24.43 -14.98 6.75
CA ALA A 230 23.27 -15.87 6.75
C ALA A 230 23.33 -16.95 7.82
N LEU A 231 22.15 -17.31 8.33
CA LEU A 231 21.95 -18.36 9.32
C LEU A 231 20.85 -19.31 8.86
N VAL A 232 21.20 -20.60 8.76
CA VAL A 232 20.21 -21.68 8.67
C VAL A 232 20.01 -22.21 10.08
N PRO A 233 18.85 -21.96 10.73
CA PRO A 233 18.63 -22.46 12.08
C PRO A 233 18.53 -23.99 12.09
N PRO A 234 18.70 -24.65 13.25
CA PRO A 234 18.31 -26.04 13.43
C PRO A 234 16.81 -26.20 13.17
N ARG A 235 16.33 -27.44 13.16
CA ARG A 235 14.89 -27.68 13.02
C ARG A 235 14.14 -27.07 14.21
N LEU A 236 13.26 -26.13 13.92
CA LEU A 236 12.46 -25.42 14.92
C LEU A 236 11.03 -25.93 14.95
N SER A 237 10.40 -25.87 16.13
CA SER A 237 8.97 -26.06 16.30
C SER A 237 8.19 -24.89 15.71
N LEU A 238 6.90 -25.06 15.41
CA LEU A 238 6.06 -23.96 14.90
C LEU A 238 6.01 -22.76 15.87
N PRO A 239 5.92 -22.95 17.20
CA PRO A 239 6.09 -21.86 18.16
C PRO A 239 7.43 -21.14 18.06
N ALA A 240 8.54 -21.87 17.99
CA ALA A 240 9.86 -21.28 17.91
C ALA A 240 10.06 -20.51 16.59
N VAL A 241 9.57 -21.03 15.46
CA VAL A 241 9.58 -20.31 14.17
C VAL A 241 8.71 -19.05 14.24
N THR A 242 7.57 -19.11 14.94
CA THR A 242 6.70 -17.95 15.14
C THR A 242 7.43 -16.87 15.93
N GLY A 243 8.18 -17.24 16.98
CA GLY A 243 9.04 -16.32 17.72
C GLY A 243 10.17 -15.75 16.85
N LEU A 244 10.78 -16.60 16.00
CA LEU A 244 11.83 -16.18 15.06
C LEU A 244 11.32 -15.11 14.09
N ILE A 245 10.12 -15.31 13.54
CA ILE A 245 9.45 -14.36 12.64
C ILE A 245 9.08 -13.09 13.40
N ASP A 246 8.60 -13.21 14.64
CA ASP A 246 8.18 -12.06 15.43
C ASP A 246 9.33 -11.12 15.79
N GLY A 247 10.54 -11.65 15.98
CA GLY A 247 11.76 -10.87 16.24
C GLY A 247 12.44 -10.31 14.98
N ALA A 248 11.99 -10.68 13.78
CA ALA A 248 12.64 -10.29 12.54
C ALA A 248 12.35 -8.83 12.18
N ALA A 249 13.32 -8.18 11.52
CA ALA A 249 13.12 -6.85 10.96
C ALA A 249 12.13 -6.85 9.79
N ALA A 250 12.13 -7.94 9.00
CA ALA A 250 11.14 -8.21 7.97
C ALA A 250 11.09 -9.71 7.63
N THR A 251 9.99 -10.15 7.00
CA THR A 251 9.85 -11.47 6.40
C THR A 251 9.55 -11.34 4.90
N VAL A 252 10.24 -12.11 4.07
CA VAL A 252 9.95 -12.21 2.63
C VAL A 252 9.67 -13.67 2.31
N GLY A 253 8.53 -13.97 1.71
CA GLY A 253 8.11 -15.35 1.52
C GLY A 253 7.16 -15.55 0.36
N VAL A 254 7.21 -16.74 -0.26
CA VAL A 254 6.16 -17.19 -1.18
C VAL A 254 4.87 -17.52 -0.43
N ASP A 255 3.73 -17.62 -1.12
CA ASP A 255 2.42 -18.00 -0.56
C ASP A 255 2.44 -19.38 0.14
N THR A 256 2.87 -19.40 1.40
CA THR A 256 3.06 -20.56 2.27
C THR A 256 2.72 -20.23 3.73
N GLY A 257 2.48 -21.25 4.56
CA GLY A 257 1.97 -21.06 5.92
C GLY A 257 2.80 -20.13 6.82
N LEU A 258 4.13 -20.15 6.69
CA LEU A 258 5.00 -19.30 7.51
C LEU A 258 4.93 -17.80 7.13
N VAL A 259 4.73 -17.45 5.85
CA VAL A 259 4.56 -16.04 5.47
C VAL A 259 3.24 -15.49 6.02
N HIS A 260 2.19 -16.31 6.01
CA HIS A 260 0.90 -15.98 6.61
C HIS A 260 0.97 -15.80 8.13
N ILE A 261 1.87 -16.49 8.82
CA ILE A 261 2.14 -16.26 10.25
C ILE A 261 2.80 -14.88 10.44
N ALA A 262 3.75 -14.48 9.60
CA ALA A 262 4.35 -13.15 9.65
C ALA A 262 3.31 -12.03 9.43
N ALA A 263 2.42 -12.22 8.46
CA ALA A 263 1.29 -11.35 8.22
C ALA A 263 0.32 -11.30 9.42
N ALA A 264 -0.02 -12.44 10.02
CA ALA A 264 -0.86 -12.52 11.22
C ALA A 264 -0.26 -11.79 12.44
N LEU A 265 1.07 -11.80 12.58
CA LEU A 265 1.81 -11.06 13.61
C LEU A 265 1.92 -9.54 13.33
N LYS A 266 1.41 -9.09 12.17
CA LYS A 266 1.48 -7.70 11.67
C LYS A 266 2.91 -7.17 11.58
N ARG A 267 3.89 -8.04 11.32
CA ARG A 267 5.28 -7.67 11.11
C ARG A 267 5.51 -7.23 9.65
N PRO A 268 6.55 -6.42 9.36
CA PRO A 268 6.93 -6.09 7.99
C PRO A 268 7.09 -7.36 7.15
N THR A 269 6.21 -7.55 6.17
CA THR A 269 6.08 -8.81 5.42
C THR A 269 5.87 -8.53 3.94
N VAL A 270 6.64 -9.20 3.08
CA VAL A 270 6.43 -9.22 1.63
C VAL A 270 5.99 -10.63 1.23
N GLU A 271 4.75 -10.74 0.78
CA GLU A 271 4.12 -11.97 0.32
C GLU A 271 4.22 -12.07 -1.21
N LEU A 272 4.90 -13.10 -1.70
CA LEU A 272 5.15 -13.33 -3.12
C LEU A 272 4.14 -14.32 -3.70
N TYR A 273 3.39 -13.86 -4.69
CA TYR A 273 2.34 -14.60 -5.37
C TYR A 273 2.68 -14.83 -6.84
N ASN A 274 2.91 -16.09 -7.21
CA ASN A 274 3.10 -16.46 -8.63
C ASN A 274 1.78 -16.55 -9.43
N PHE A 275 0.64 -16.45 -8.74
CA PHE A 275 -0.71 -16.57 -9.30
C PHE A 275 -1.60 -15.46 -8.75
N ALA A 276 -2.73 -15.16 -9.40
CA ALA A 276 -3.73 -14.23 -8.87
C ALA A 276 -4.54 -14.82 -7.70
N THR A 277 -3.85 -15.14 -6.61
CA THR A 277 -4.45 -15.64 -5.36
C THR A 277 -4.26 -14.68 -4.19
N ALA A 278 -3.58 -13.55 -4.39
CA ALA A 278 -3.42 -12.50 -3.37
C ALA A 278 -4.77 -12.00 -2.83
N TRP A 279 -5.79 -11.84 -3.68
CA TRP A 279 -7.15 -11.47 -3.23
C TRP A 279 -7.77 -12.46 -2.23
N ARG A 280 -7.27 -13.70 -2.18
CA ARG A 280 -7.83 -14.80 -1.38
C ARG A 280 -7.09 -15.04 -0.07
N THR A 281 -5.75 -14.95 -0.08
CA THR A 281 -4.91 -15.25 1.09
C THR A 281 -4.02 -14.10 1.52
N GLY A 282 -3.95 -13.01 0.76
CA GLY A 282 -3.08 -11.89 1.02
C GLY A 282 -3.46 -11.08 2.24
N GLY A 283 -2.47 -10.75 3.05
CA GLY A 283 -2.67 -9.94 4.24
C GLY A 283 -3.11 -8.53 3.87
N TYR A 284 -4.31 -8.14 4.30
CA TYR A 284 -4.88 -6.80 4.06
C TYR A 284 -5.10 -5.98 5.34
N TRP A 285 -4.86 -6.60 6.51
CA TRP A 285 -5.16 -6.06 7.84
C TRP A 285 -4.03 -5.26 8.49
N SER A 286 -2.91 -5.04 7.78
CA SER A 286 -1.81 -4.20 8.27
C SER A 286 -1.08 -3.55 7.09
N PRO A 287 -0.72 -2.25 7.17
CA PRO A 287 0.07 -1.57 6.14
C PRO A 287 1.52 -2.08 6.06
N SER A 288 1.97 -2.85 7.05
CA SER A 288 3.28 -3.51 7.07
C SER A 288 3.33 -4.77 6.20
N ILE A 289 2.18 -5.22 5.68
CA ILE A 289 2.11 -6.39 4.80
C ILE A 289 1.95 -5.89 3.37
N VAL A 290 2.74 -6.47 2.47
CA VAL A 290 2.62 -6.17 1.06
C VAL A 290 2.58 -7.43 0.21
N ASN A 291 1.66 -7.42 -0.75
CA ASN A 291 1.35 -8.54 -1.62
C ASN A 291 1.87 -8.24 -3.02
N LEU A 292 2.82 -9.04 -3.52
CA LEU A 292 3.44 -8.84 -4.82
C LEU A 292 3.14 -10.01 -5.78
N GLY A 293 2.84 -9.67 -7.03
CA GLY A 293 2.57 -10.61 -8.13
C GLY A 293 1.10 -10.66 -8.57
N THR A 294 0.87 -11.03 -9.84
CA THR A 294 -0.47 -11.11 -10.46
C THR A 294 -0.62 -12.37 -11.33
N ALA A 295 -1.80 -12.61 -11.91
CA ALA A 295 -2.05 -13.79 -12.74
C ALA A 295 -1.04 -13.89 -13.90
N GLY A 296 -0.19 -14.93 -13.87
CA GLY A 296 0.71 -15.26 -14.97
C GLY A 296 2.04 -14.48 -14.98
N ALA A 297 2.26 -13.58 -14.04
CA ALA A 297 3.53 -12.86 -13.88
C ALA A 297 4.05 -13.03 -12.44
N SER A 298 5.08 -13.84 -12.28
CA SER A 298 5.80 -13.92 -10.99
C SER A 298 6.39 -12.53 -10.68
N PRO A 299 6.37 -12.11 -9.41
CA PRO A 299 6.90 -10.80 -9.03
C PRO A 299 8.36 -10.70 -9.46
N SER A 300 8.70 -9.64 -10.21
CA SER A 300 10.08 -9.41 -10.60
C SER A 300 10.88 -8.95 -9.38
N LEU A 301 12.19 -9.14 -9.41
CA LEU A 301 13.04 -8.60 -8.36
C LEU A 301 12.97 -7.06 -8.29
N ALA A 302 12.70 -6.40 -9.43
CA ALA A 302 12.44 -4.97 -9.44
C ALA A 302 11.21 -4.66 -8.58
N ASP A 303 10.11 -5.40 -8.71
CA ASP A 303 8.89 -5.21 -7.89
C ASP A 303 9.18 -5.39 -6.39
N VAL A 304 9.97 -6.41 -6.02
CA VAL A 304 10.36 -6.66 -4.63
C VAL A 304 11.30 -5.59 -4.08
N LYS A 305 12.19 -5.03 -4.91
CA LYS A 305 13.09 -3.94 -4.53
C LYS A 305 12.40 -2.56 -4.54
N LEU A 306 11.41 -2.36 -5.39
CA LEU A 306 10.68 -1.10 -5.61
C LEU A 306 9.79 -0.69 -4.43
N GLU A 307 9.51 -1.60 -3.50
CA GLU A 307 8.78 -1.27 -2.27
C GLU A 307 9.60 -0.49 -1.25
N SER A 308 10.91 -0.41 -1.48
CA SER A 308 11.75 0.67 -0.97
C SER A 308 11.79 1.76 -2.03
N ALA A 309 10.76 2.62 -2.04
CA ALA A 309 10.66 3.85 -2.82
C ALA A 309 12.03 4.45 -3.19
N ASP A 310 12.50 4.23 -4.42
CA ASP A 310 13.72 4.87 -4.86
C ASP A 310 13.41 6.27 -5.36
N TRP A 311 13.48 7.22 -4.44
CA TRP A 311 13.43 8.65 -4.74
C TRP A 311 14.56 9.11 -5.66
N HIS A 312 15.50 8.26 -6.11
CA HIS A 312 16.49 8.57 -7.14
C HIS A 312 16.13 8.02 -8.52
N ALA A 313 14.97 7.39 -8.69
CA ALA A 313 14.48 6.87 -9.96
C ALA A 313 15.44 5.89 -10.67
N ARG A 314 16.24 5.09 -9.94
CA ARG A 314 17.23 4.17 -10.54
C ARG A 314 16.61 2.92 -11.14
N HIS A 315 15.38 2.59 -10.74
CA HIS A 315 14.67 1.36 -11.12
C HIS A 315 13.28 1.68 -11.69
N LEU A 316 13.25 2.30 -12.87
CA LEU A 316 12.01 2.65 -13.57
C LEU A 316 11.50 1.46 -14.41
N SER A 317 10.19 1.21 -14.38
CA SER A 317 9.54 0.18 -15.21
C SER A 317 9.38 0.59 -16.68
N VAL A 318 9.48 1.88 -16.97
CA VAL A 318 9.36 2.49 -18.30
C VAL A 318 10.65 3.25 -18.61
N PRO A 319 11.14 3.22 -19.87
CA PRO A 319 12.32 4.01 -20.26
C PRO A 319 12.15 5.50 -19.94
N ARG A 320 13.22 6.12 -19.45
CA ARG A 320 13.21 7.51 -19.00
C ARG A 320 12.78 8.48 -20.11
N GLU A 321 13.22 8.23 -21.35
CA GLU A 321 12.89 9.08 -22.50
C GLU A 321 11.38 9.13 -22.76
N GLN A 322 10.67 8.02 -22.52
CA GLN A 322 9.21 7.97 -22.66
C GLN A 322 8.52 8.76 -21.54
N LEU A 323 9.02 8.67 -20.31
CA LEU A 323 8.50 9.44 -19.17
C LEU A 323 8.71 10.95 -19.38
N LEU A 324 9.89 11.35 -19.88
CA LEU A 324 10.18 12.73 -20.25
C LEU A 324 9.23 13.23 -21.34
N ALA A 325 9.08 12.49 -22.44
CA ALA A 325 8.18 12.86 -23.52
C ALA A 325 6.71 12.93 -23.04
N ALA A 326 6.28 12.01 -22.17
CA ALA A 326 4.95 12.02 -21.57
C ALA A 326 4.74 13.27 -20.69
N ALA A 327 5.71 13.62 -19.85
CA ALA A 327 5.64 14.82 -19.02
C ALA A 327 5.58 16.09 -19.89
N GLU A 328 6.47 16.25 -20.87
CA GLU A 328 6.50 17.43 -21.75
C GLU A 328 5.25 17.57 -22.64
N THR A 329 4.53 16.48 -22.90
CA THR A 329 3.23 16.50 -23.61
C THR A 329 2.03 16.69 -22.68
N GLY A 330 2.26 16.95 -21.39
CA GLY A 330 1.23 17.30 -20.41
C GLY A 330 0.57 16.09 -19.72
N LYS A 331 1.14 14.89 -19.81
CA LYS A 331 0.66 13.72 -19.06
C LYS A 331 1.07 13.80 -17.58
N VAL A 332 0.32 13.10 -16.75
CA VAL A 332 0.65 12.89 -15.34
C VAL A 332 1.45 11.59 -15.21
N LEU A 333 2.68 11.69 -14.70
CA LEU A 333 3.46 10.52 -14.34
C LEU A 333 2.98 10.02 -12.97
N TYR A 334 2.58 8.76 -12.89
CA TYR A 334 2.00 8.18 -11.67
C TYR A 334 2.88 7.06 -11.12
N PHE A 335 3.24 7.18 -9.84
CA PHE A 335 4.08 6.24 -9.11
C PHE A 335 3.27 5.66 -7.93
N PRO A 336 2.57 4.52 -8.11
CA PRO A 336 1.68 3.96 -7.08
C PRO A 336 2.43 3.52 -5.82
N ASN A 337 3.70 3.13 -5.95
CA ASN A 337 4.48 2.49 -4.90
C ASN A 337 5.63 3.36 -4.35
N LEU A 338 5.68 4.65 -4.69
CA LEU A 338 6.73 5.56 -4.23
C LEU A 338 6.30 6.27 -2.93
N ARG A 339 6.33 5.54 -1.80
CA ARG A 339 5.88 6.07 -0.51
C ARG A 339 6.86 7.11 0.07
N PHE A 340 6.30 8.20 0.61
CA PHE A 340 7.01 9.08 1.53
C PHE A 340 6.78 8.62 2.96
N ALA A 341 7.83 8.18 3.65
CA ALA A 341 7.73 7.72 5.02
C ALA A 341 7.45 8.88 5.99
N ILE A 342 6.43 8.71 6.83
CA ILE A 342 6.16 9.53 8.00
C ILE A 342 6.87 8.84 9.18
N GLU A 343 7.88 9.51 9.74
CA GLU A 343 8.82 8.97 10.73
C GLU A 343 8.44 9.40 12.15
N GLY A 344 8.98 8.71 13.16
CA GLY A 344 8.99 9.08 14.59
C GLY A 344 8.04 10.18 15.08
N GLY A 345 6.77 9.84 15.33
CA GLY A 345 5.80 10.78 15.92
C GLY A 345 5.28 11.88 14.98
N GLU A 346 5.77 11.99 13.74
CA GLU A 346 5.32 12.99 12.76
C GLU A 346 3.85 12.82 12.36
N GLN A 347 3.23 11.68 12.69
CA GLN A 347 1.78 11.48 12.51
C GLN A 347 0.97 12.55 13.26
N ALA A 348 1.44 13.01 14.42
CA ALA A 348 0.82 14.10 15.17
C ALA A 348 0.89 15.46 14.45
N LEU A 349 1.79 15.61 13.48
CA LEU A 349 1.91 16.84 12.66
C LEU A 349 0.87 16.88 11.53
N LEU A 350 0.23 15.75 11.22
CA LEU A 350 -0.86 15.66 10.24
C LEU A 350 -2.19 16.08 10.89
N ASP A 351 -2.21 17.26 11.50
CA ASP A 351 -3.38 17.84 12.15
C ASP A 351 -3.64 19.24 11.57
N PRO A 352 -4.83 19.50 11.00
CA PRO A 352 -5.24 20.84 10.56
C PRO A 352 -5.03 21.96 11.59
N ALA A 353 -5.04 21.67 12.89
CA ALA A 353 -4.80 22.64 13.97
C ALA A 353 -3.36 23.22 13.96
N VAL A 354 -2.41 22.51 13.36
CA VAL A 354 -1.01 22.96 13.22
C VAL A 354 -0.86 24.04 12.15
N ALA A 355 -1.84 24.22 11.26
CA ALA A 355 -1.79 25.24 10.22
C ALA A 355 -2.39 26.58 10.69
N ASP A 356 -1.73 27.69 10.36
CA ASP A 356 -2.25 29.04 10.60
C ASP A 356 -3.51 29.29 9.76
N PRO A 357 -4.69 29.52 10.37
CA PRO A 357 -5.94 29.71 9.64
C PRO A 357 -5.93 30.97 8.75
N LYS A 358 -5.02 31.93 8.97
CA LYS A 358 -4.85 33.11 8.12
C LYS A 358 -4.09 32.82 6.83
N ARG A 359 -3.48 31.63 6.69
CA ARG A 359 -2.72 31.22 5.50
C ARG A 359 -3.36 30.03 4.83
N LYS A 360 -3.23 29.95 3.49
CA LYS A 360 -3.82 28.86 2.70
C LYS A 360 -3.20 27.50 3.02
N ASN A 361 -1.88 27.44 3.23
CA ASN A 361 -1.11 26.22 3.48
C ASN A 361 0.14 26.54 4.32
N ILE A 362 0.76 25.50 4.89
CA ILE A 362 2.13 25.54 5.42
C ILE A 362 3.10 25.54 4.23
N SER A 363 4.10 26.43 4.25
CA SER A 363 5.10 26.52 3.18
C SER A 363 6.52 26.67 3.73
N LEU A 364 7.45 25.86 3.21
CA LEU A 364 8.88 25.97 3.47
C LEU A 364 9.58 26.58 2.25
N ALA A 365 10.35 27.64 2.46
CA ALA A 365 11.16 28.24 1.39
C ALA A 365 12.22 27.25 0.85
N PRO A 366 12.73 27.45 -0.38
CA PRO A 366 13.79 26.61 -0.95
C PRO A 366 15.02 26.49 -0.05
N ASN A 367 15.73 25.37 -0.16
CA ASN A 367 17.01 25.11 0.50
C ASN A 367 16.93 25.26 2.04
N GLY A 368 15.83 24.81 2.65
CA GLY A 368 15.64 24.87 4.10
C GLY A 368 15.43 26.28 4.67
N GLY A 369 14.99 27.24 3.85
CA GLY A 369 14.77 28.64 4.26
C GLY A 369 13.62 28.85 5.26
N ALA A 370 12.99 30.03 5.24
CA ALA A 370 11.91 30.34 6.18
C ALA A 370 10.70 29.38 6.06
N LEU A 371 10.19 28.93 7.22
CA LEU A 371 8.94 28.19 7.33
C LEU A 371 7.81 29.18 7.65
N HIS A 372 6.68 29.04 6.98
CA HIS A 372 5.53 29.91 7.15
C HIS A 372 4.24 29.10 7.31
N GLY A 373 3.30 29.63 8.11
CA GLY A 373 1.95 29.09 8.24
C GLY A 373 1.81 27.93 9.21
N VAL A 374 2.77 27.75 10.13
CA VAL A 374 2.72 26.77 11.22
C VAL A 374 2.37 27.49 12.52
N LEU A 375 1.38 26.96 13.24
CA LEU A 375 1.08 27.27 14.63
C LEU A 375 1.71 26.21 15.53
N GLY A 376 2.10 26.60 16.74
CA GLY A 376 2.69 25.70 17.71
C GLY A 376 4.01 26.21 18.28
N ASP A 377 4.52 25.49 19.28
CA ASP A 377 5.77 25.78 19.95
C ASP A 377 6.99 25.54 19.02
N ALA A 378 8.18 25.90 19.51
CA ALA A 378 9.42 25.75 18.75
C ALA A 378 9.68 24.29 18.33
N VAL A 379 9.23 23.32 19.16
CA VAL A 379 9.36 21.88 18.89
C VAL A 379 8.49 21.49 17.68
N THR A 380 7.22 21.88 17.67
CA THR A 380 6.29 21.60 16.57
C THR A 380 6.78 22.24 15.27
N GLN A 381 7.21 23.50 15.32
CA GLN A 381 7.75 24.19 14.15
C GLN A 381 9.02 23.51 13.60
N SER A 382 9.90 23.04 14.49
CA SER A 382 11.11 22.30 14.10
C SER A 382 10.76 20.94 13.48
N ALA A 383 9.78 20.23 14.04
CA ALA A 383 9.35 18.93 13.52
C ALA A 383 8.68 19.06 12.15
N VAL A 384 7.79 20.04 11.95
CA VAL A 384 7.20 20.35 10.63
C VAL A 384 8.29 20.75 9.62
N ARG A 385 9.27 21.55 10.05
CA ARG A 385 10.42 21.92 9.20
C ARG A 385 11.19 20.68 8.75
N ALA A 386 11.47 19.74 9.64
CA ALA A 386 12.21 18.52 9.32
C ALA A 386 11.43 17.67 8.30
N LEU A 387 10.15 17.44 8.55
CA LEU A 387 9.23 16.71 7.65
C LEU A 387 9.23 17.31 6.24
N VAL A 388 8.97 18.62 6.13
CA VAL A 388 8.87 19.30 4.83
C VAL A 388 10.25 19.40 4.14
N SER A 389 11.34 19.58 4.89
CA SER A 389 12.71 19.56 4.35
C SER A 389 13.07 18.19 3.77
N ARG A 390 12.75 17.09 4.47
CA ARG A 390 12.98 15.72 3.98
C ARG A 390 12.21 15.47 2.68
N TYR A 391 10.97 15.94 2.61
CA TYR A 391 10.19 15.87 1.39
C TYR A 391 10.80 16.67 0.22
N GLN A 392 11.27 17.90 0.49
CA GLN A 392 11.94 18.74 -0.52
C GLN A 392 13.16 18.03 -1.11
N LEU A 393 13.99 17.40 -0.27
CA LEU A 393 15.16 16.62 -0.71
C LEU A 393 14.77 15.41 -1.55
N ASN A 394 13.77 14.65 -1.10
CA ASN A 394 13.28 13.47 -1.81
C ASN A 394 12.69 13.83 -3.17
N ALA A 395 11.84 14.86 -3.24
CA ALA A 395 11.27 15.33 -4.49
C ALA A 395 12.34 15.85 -5.46
N HIS A 396 13.40 16.50 -4.94
CA HIS A 396 14.53 16.94 -5.76
C HIS A 396 15.29 15.75 -6.35
N ALA A 397 15.62 14.75 -5.53
CA ALA A 397 16.26 13.52 -5.99
C ALA A 397 15.42 12.81 -7.06
N LEU A 398 14.09 12.84 -6.94
CA LEU A 398 13.20 12.16 -7.87
C LEU A 398 13.23 12.86 -9.23
N ILE A 399 13.16 14.19 -9.24
CA ILE A 399 13.23 14.96 -10.48
C ILE A 399 14.61 14.84 -11.12
N ASP A 400 15.71 14.86 -10.35
CA ASP A 400 17.06 14.64 -10.86
C ASP A 400 17.24 13.26 -11.48
N GLY A 401 16.61 12.24 -10.90
CA GLY A 401 16.61 10.87 -11.43
C GLY A 401 15.74 10.70 -12.68
N LEU A 402 14.55 11.30 -12.69
CA LEU A 402 13.61 11.24 -13.82
C LEU A 402 14.09 12.08 -15.01
N PHE A 403 14.66 13.26 -14.77
CA PHE A 403 15.00 14.24 -15.80
C PHE A 403 16.41 14.82 -15.58
N PRO A 404 17.47 14.02 -15.69
CA PRO A 404 18.85 14.50 -15.53
C PRO A 404 19.23 15.60 -16.53
N GLU A 405 18.54 15.70 -17.66
CA GLU A 405 18.68 16.77 -18.66
C GLU A 405 18.35 18.16 -18.09
N TYR A 406 17.54 18.21 -17.04
CA TYR A 406 17.14 19.45 -16.36
C TYR A 406 17.97 19.75 -15.11
N LYS A 407 18.89 18.85 -14.74
CA LYS A 407 19.75 19.03 -13.56
C LYS A 407 20.56 20.33 -13.66
N GLY A 408 20.53 21.12 -12.58
CA GLY A 408 21.17 22.44 -12.53
C GLY A 408 20.45 23.56 -13.30
N LYS A 409 19.36 23.25 -14.03
CA LYS A 409 18.53 24.23 -14.76
C LYS A 409 17.22 24.55 -14.04
N LEU A 410 16.85 23.75 -13.05
CA LEU A 410 15.63 23.90 -12.26
C LEU A 410 15.81 24.93 -11.14
N ARG A 411 14.86 25.86 -11.05
CA ARG A 411 14.76 26.81 -9.93
C ARG A 411 13.72 26.29 -8.93
N VAL A 412 14.18 25.91 -7.74
CA VAL A 412 13.34 25.37 -6.67
C VAL A 412 12.40 26.45 -6.13
N ALA A 413 11.12 26.11 -5.99
CA ALA A 413 10.10 26.95 -5.36
C ALA A 413 9.76 26.42 -3.95
N PRO A 414 9.00 27.19 -3.14
CA PRO A 414 8.60 26.71 -1.81
C PRO A 414 7.83 25.39 -1.86
N THR A 415 8.13 24.51 -0.91
CA THR A 415 7.40 23.25 -0.67
C THR A 415 6.14 23.54 0.13
N SER A 416 5.02 22.92 -0.19
CA SER A 416 3.74 23.10 0.50
C SER A 416 3.33 21.82 1.23
N LEU A 417 2.92 21.96 2.49
CA LEU A 417 2.18 20.95 3.25
C LEU A 417 0.73 21.40 3.39
N ARG A 418 -0.21 20.59 2.89
CA ARG A 418 -1.65 20.87 2.84
C ARG A 418 -2.39 19.94 3.80
N LEU A 419 -2.77 20.46 4.97
CA LEU A 419 -3.41 19.67 6.03
C LEU A 419 -4.95 19.67 5.97
N HIS A 420 -5.55 20.73 5.40
CA HIS A 420 -7.01 20.84 5.32
C HIS A 420 -7.60 20.01 4.19
N ARG A 421 -8.73 19.36 4.51
CA ARG A 421 -9.61 18.67 3.56
C ARG A 421 -10.03 19.59 2.41
N VAL A 422 -10.20 19.03 1.22
CA VAL A 422 -10.49 19.82 0.00
C VAL A 422 -11.97 20.23 -0.04
N GLU A 423 -12.85 19.33 0.34
CA GLU A 423 -14.30 19.42 0.24
C GLU A 423 -14.90 20.51 1.12
N THR A 424 -14.21 20.86 2.21
CA THR A 424 -14.66 21.90 3.15
C THR A 424 -14.21 23.30 2.78
N ARG A 425 -13.51 23.48 1.65
CA ARG A 425 -12.96 24.78 1.25
C ARG A 425 -14.03 25.64 0.61
N GLN A 426 -14.34 26.77 1.23
CA GLN A 426 -15.14 27.83 0.61
C GLN A 426 -14.21 28.87 0.00
N THR A 427 -14.13 28.91 -1.33
CA THR A 427 -13.33 29.90 -2.06
C THR A 427 -14.15 30.53 -3.19
N SER A 428 -13.72 31.68 -3.68
CA SER A 428 -14.33 32.27 -4.88
C SER A 428 -14.10 31.36 -6.09
N TRP A 429 -14.99 31.41 -7.09
CA TRP A 429 -14.91 30.53 -8.26
C TRP A 429 -13.56 30.57 -8.99
N ARG A 430 -12.84 31.70 -8.97
CA ARG A 430 -11.48 31.82 -9.52
C ARG A 430 -10.43 31.03 -8.72
N LYS A 431 -10.63 30.95 -7.39
CA LYS A 431 -9.76 30.23 -6.44
C LYS A 431 -10.28 28.82 -6.11
N ASP A 432 -11.33 28.38 -6.79
CA ASP A 432 -11.92 27.06 -6.64
C ASP A 432 -11.11 26.07 -7.46
N ASP A 433 -10.34 25.22 -6.77
CA ASP A 433 -9.44 24.26 -7.39
C ASP A 433 -10.19 22.94 -7.76
N SER A 434 -11.50 22.84 -7.47
CA SER A 434 -12.36 21.74 -7.92
C SER A 434 -12.79 21.84 -9.37
N ARG A 435 -12.55 23.00 -10.00
CA ARG A 435 -12.80 23.27 -11.41
C ARG A 435 -11.54 23.02 -12.22
N LEU A 436 -11.69 22.36 -13.37
CA LEU A 436 -10.58 22.11 -14.30
C LEU A 436 -9.89 23.42 -14.68
N HIS A 437 -8.57 23.45 -14.51
CA HIS A 437 -7.73 24.59 -14.83
C HIS A 437 -6.30 24.14 -15.15
N VAL A 438 -5.53 25.06 -15.70
CA VAL A 438 -4.06 25.02 -15.70
C VAL A 438 -3.54 26.11 -14.78
N ASP A 439 -2.41 25.87 -14.13
CA ASP A 439 -1.87 26.83 -13.17
C ASP A 439 -1.41 28.13 -13.85
N ALA A 440 -1.90 29.25 -13.33
CA ALA A 440 -1.45 30.58 -13.69
C ALA A 440 -1.39 31.45 -12.43
N PHE A 441 -0.32 32.24 -12.27
CA PHE A 441 -0.14 33.07 -11.07
C PHE A 441 -0.51 34.53 -11.35
N PRO A 442 -1.60 35.06 -10.75
CA PRO A 442 -2.06 36.42 -11.06
C PRO A 442 -1.09 37.52 -10.62
N SER A 443 -0.36 37.30 -9.52
CA SER A 443 0.54 38.27 -8.89
C SER A 443 2.01 38.03 -9.18
N ARG A 444 2.37 36.89 -9.78
CA ARG A 444 3.75 36.48 -10.07
C ARG A 444 3.85 35.98 -11.51
N PRO A 445 3.95 36.91 -12.49
CA PRO A 445 4.20 36.55 -13.89
C PRO A 445 5.43 35.64 -14.01
N ASN A 446 5.33 34.58 -14.81
CA ASN A 446 6.36 33.56 -14.95
C ASN A 446 7.07 33.59 -16.31
N TYR A 447 6.68 34.47 -17.24
CA TYR A 447 7.35 34.69 -18.54
C TYR A 447 7.62 33.39 -19.31
N GLY A 448 6.65 32.47 -19.29
CA GLY A 448 6.76 31.18 -19.97
C GLY A 448 7.49 30.09 -19.18
N GLU A 449 8.17 30.37 -18.08
CA GLU A 449 8.80 29.32 -17.26
C GLU A 449 7.77 28.24 -16.88
N ARG A 450 8.17 26.98 -17.03
CA ARG A 450 7.30 25.84 -16.76
C ARG A 450 7.10 25.63 -15.27
N ILE A 451 5.93 25.13 -14.89
CA ILE A 451 5.60 24.80 -13.49
C ILE A 451 5.57 23.28 -13.32
N LEU A 452 6.70 22.69 -12.95
CA LEU A 452 6.81 21.26 -12.66
C LEU A 452 6.47 20.99 -11.19
N ARG A 453 5.58 20.05 -10.91
CA ARG A 453 5.19 19.70 -9.54
C ARG A 453 5.31 18.22 -9.26
N VAL A 454 5.81 17.92 -8.07
CA VAL A 454 5.78 16.59 -7.45
C VAL A 454 4.75 16.65 -6.32
N PHE A 455 3.81 15.71 -6.33
CA PHE A 455 2.76 15.61 -5.34
C PHE A 455 2.83 14.26 -4.62
N THR A 456 2.42 14.24 -3.35
CA THR A 456 2.36 13.00 -2.57
C THR A 456 1.16 13.00 -1.66
N ASN A 457 0.38 11.93 -1.74
CA ASN A 457 -0.69 11.66 -0.78
C ASN A 457 -0.08 11.04 0.48
N VAL A 458 -0.08 11.79 1.59
CA VAL A 458 0.48 11.36 2.89
C VAL A 458 -0.61 11.06 3.92
N ASN A 459 -1.83 10.80 3.45
CA ASN A 459 -2.93 10.39 4.31
C ASN A 459 -2.64 9.02 4.96
N LEU A 460 -3.05 8.82 6.21
CA LEU A 460 -2.83 7.56 6.94
C LEU A 460 -4.07 6.65 6.93
N CYS A 461 -5.25 7.18 6.64
CA CYS A 461 -6.55 6.54 6.84
C CYS A 461 -7.14 5.93 5.54
N SER A 462 -6.30 5.44 4.63
CA SER A 462 -6.72 4.84 3.35
C SER A 462 -7.51 5.76 2.38
N GLU A 463 -7.56 7.08 2.63
CA GLU A 463 -8.31 8.02 1.79
C GLU A 463 -7.53 8.46 0.54
N PRO A 464 -8.06 8.26 -0.69
CA PRO A 464 -7.41 8.73 -1.90
C PRO A 464 -7.54 10.24 -2.09
N ARG A 465 -6.55 10.84 -2.75
CA ARG A 465 -6.63 12.19 -3.30
C ARG A 465 -7.24 12.10 -4.68
N VAL A 466 -8.48 12.54 -4.86
CA VAL A 466 -9.18 12.37 -6.14
C VAL A 466 -8.98 13.61 -7.01
N TRP A 467 -8.41 13.40 -8.20
CA TRP A 467 -8.28 14.43 -9.23
C TRP A 467 -9.21 14.16 -10.41
N ARG A 468 -9.55 15.22 -11.15
CA ARG A 468 -10.00 15.11 -12.55
C ARG A 468 -8.88 15.64 -13.44
N VAL A 469 -8.46 14.87 -14.42
CA VAL A 469 -7.46 15.26 -15.42
C VAL A 469 -8.20 15.49 -16.74
N GLY A 470 -8.10 16.70 -17.29
CA GLY A 470 -8.81 17.13 -18.48
C GLY A 470 -8.10 16.81 -19.79
N GLU A 471 -8.64 17.38 -20.87
CA GLU A 471 -8.11 17.27 -22.23
C GLU A 471 -6.73 17.96 -22.41
N PRO A 472 -5.99 17.64 -23.49
CA PRO A 472 -4.69 18.26 -23.78
C PRO A 472 -4.72 19.79 -23.85
N PHE A 473 -3.64 20.44 -23.43
CA PHE A 473 -3.54 21.91 -23.39
C PHE A 473 -3.82 22.59 -24.73
N GLU A 474 -3.35 22.01 -25.84
CA GLU A 474 -3.57 22.60 -27.16
C GLU A 474 -5.05 22.65 -27.54
N ASP A 475 -5.84 21.65 -27.16
CA ASP A 475 -7.28 21.62 -27.39
C ASP A 475 -8.00 22.67 -26.53
N VAL A 476 -7.56 22.83 -25.28
CA VAL A 476 -8.01 23.91 -24.39
C VAL A 476 -7.70 25.28 -25.01
N ALA A 477 -6.47 25.49 -25.46
CA ALA A 477 -6.04 26.74 -26.08
C ALA A 477 -6.87 27.05 -27.32
N ARG A 478 -7.01 26.11 -28.27
CA ARG A 478 -7.82 26.29 -29.49
C ARG A 478 -9.27 26.65 -29.17
N ARG A 479 -9.85 26.07 -28.12
CA ARG A 479 -11.24 26.34 -27.71
C ARG A 479 -11.43 27.74 -27.16
N PHE A 480 -10.54 28.21 -26.28
CA PHE A 480 -10.76 29.44 -25.51
C PHE A 480 -10.04 30.66 -26.10
N LEU A 481 -8.88 30.49 -26.74
CA LEU A 481 -8.04 31.58 -27.24
C LEU A 481 -8.79 32.61 -28.11
N PRO A 482 -9.71 32.23 -29.03
CA PRO A 482 -10.45 33.20 -29.84
C PRO A 482 -11.35 34.15 -29.03
N SER A 483 -11.74 33.75 -27.81
CA SER A 483 -12.65 34.50 -26.93
C SER A 483 -11.94 35.30 -25.84
N LEU A 484 -10.61 35.17 -25.72
CA LEU A 484 -9.88 35.82 -24.63
C LEU A 484 -9.71 37.33 -24.90
N PRO A 485 -9.79 38.16 -23.86
CA PRO A 485 -9.54 39.58 -24.00
C PRO A 485 -8.06 39.83 -24.33
N LYS A 486 -7.80 40.66 -25.35
CA LYS A 486 -6.44 41.12 -25.65
C LYS A 486 -5.94 42.04 -24.53
N PRO A 487 -4.63 42.03 -24.22
CA PRO A 487 -4.08 42.97 -23.25
C PRO A 487 -4.23 44.41 -23.75
N MET A 488 -4.85 45.27 -22.95
CA MET A 488 -4.94 46.70 -23.29
C MET A 488 -3.55 47.37 -23.21
N PRO A 489 -3.18 48.23 -24.16
CA PRO A 489 -1.92 48.98 -24.12
C PRO A 489 -1.76 49.72 -22.78
N GLY A 490 -0.59 49.60 -22.14
CA GLY A 490 -0.28 50.26 -20.87
C GLY A 490 -0.79 49.55 -19.60
N CYS A 491 -1.71 48.59 -19.70
CA CYS A 491 -2.28 47.90 -18.53
C CYS A 491 -1.20 47.14 -17.71
N ALA A 492 -0.29 46.43 -18.37
CA ALA A 492 0.80 45.72 -17.69
C ALA A 492 1.78 46.66 -16.94
N TRP A 493 1.96 47.88 -17.44
CA TRP A 493 2.76 48.90 -16.76
C TRP A 493 2.03 49.45 -15.53
N LEU A 494 0.73 49.73 -15.67
CA LEU A 494 -0.11 50.21 -14.57
C LEU A 494 -0.22 49.18 -13.44
N LEU A 495 -0.41 47.89 -13.77
CA LEU A 495 -0.47 46.81 -12.76
C LEU A 495 0.84 46.68 -11.97
N LYS A 496 1.99 46.89 -12.61
CA LYS A 496 3.30 46.94 -11.94
C LYS A 496 3.42 48.20 -11.08
N LEU A 497 3.03 49.36 -11.60
CA LEU A 497 3.08 50.64 -10.88
C LEU A 497 2.25 50.60 -9.59
N LEU A 498 1.04 50.04 -9.68
CA LEU A 498 0.12 49.83 -8.55
C LEU A 498 0.52 48.66 -7.64
N ARG A 499 1.66 47.99 -7.89
CA ARG A 499 2.16 46.82 -7.14
C ARG A 499 1.18 45.64 -7.07
N VAL A 500 0.24 45.55 -8.01
CA VAL A 500 -0.69 44.42 -8.14
C VAL A 500 0.06 43.17 -8.63
N THR A 501 1.03 43.36 -9.53
CA THR A 501 1.97 42.33 -9.97
C THR A 501 3.39 42.66 -9.52
N LYS A 502 4.18 41.63 -9.16
CA LYS A 502 5.58 41.83 -8.75
C LYS A 502 6.48 42.33 -9.89
N THR A 503 6.15 41.96 -11.11
CA THR A 503 6.86 42.34 -12.34
C THR A 503 5.84 42.72 -13.42
N ARG A 504 6.30 43.21 -14.59
CA ARG A 504 5.42 43.57 -15.71
C ARG A 504 4.86 42.29 -16.33
N ARG A 505 3.55 42.12 -16.36
CA ARG A 505 2.91 40.93 -16.95
C ARG A 505 3.25 40.83 -18.46
N SER A 506 3.73 39.66 -18.91
CA SER A 506 3.92 39.37 -20.34
C SER A 506 2.59 39.09 -21.03
N GLU A 507 2.58 39.03 -22.36
CA GLU A 507 1.38 38.61 -23.09
C GLU A 507 1.05 37.15 -22.82
N TYR A 508 2.06 36.29 -22.72
CA TYR A 508 1.91 34.90 -22.28
C TYR A 508 1.18 34.80 -20.93
N ASP A 509 1.64 35.54 -19.91
CA ASP A 509 1.05 35.50 -18.57
C ASP A 509 -0.38 36.03 -18.55
N HIS A 510 -0.69 36.99 -19.42
CA HIS A 510 -2.05 37.49 -19.63
C HIS A 510 -2.95 36.40 -20.21
N LEU A 511 -2.52 35.74 -21.29
CA LEU A 511 -3.26 34.66 -21.93
C LEU A 511 -3.47 33.47 -20.97
N MET A 512 -2.43 33.03 -20.26
CA MET A 512 -2.53 31.93 -19.30
C MET A 512 -3.51 32.23 -18.16
N LEU A 513 -3.48 33.45 -17.62
CA LEU A 513 -4.43 33.86 -16.57
C LEU A 513 -5.87 33.88 -17.08
N HIS A 514 -6.08 34.38 -18.30
CA HIS A 514 -7.40 34.44 -18.91
C HIS A 514 -7.90 33.05 -19.35
N LEU A 515 -7.01 32.14 -19.78
CA LEU A 515 -7.34 30.73 -19.99
C LEU A 515 -7.79 30.06 -18.69
N HIS A 516 -7.02 30.21 -17.62
CA HIS A 516 -7.36 29.70 -16.29
C HIS A 516 -8.76 30.19 -15.86
N ASP A 517 -9.03 31.49 -15.95
CA ASP A 517 -10.32 32.06 -15.57
C ASP A 517 -11.45 31.61 -16.51
N ALA A 518 -11.22 31.55 -17.82
CA ALA A 518 -12.23 31.11 -18.80
C ALA A 518 -12.62 29.64 -18.60
N MET A 519 -11.66 28.75 -18.35
CA MET A 519 -11.90 27.35 -18.03
C MET A 519 -12.77 27.21 -16.77
N LYS A 520 -12.45 27.94 -15.70
CA LYS A 520 -13.22 27.89 -14.44
C LYS A 520 -14.61 28.54 -14.54
N ALA A 521 -14.77 29.55 -15.40
CA ALA A 521 -16.04 30.25 -15.57
C ALA A 521 -17.05 29.45 -16.42
N ASN A 522 -16.57 28.67 -17.41
CA ASN A 522 -17.44 27.97 -18.34
C ASN A 522 -17.96 26.64 -17.75
N LEU A 523 -19.18 26.66 -17.21
CA LEU A 523 -19.81 25.47 -16.61
C LEU A 523 -20.09 24.36 -17.63
N GLY A 524 -20.40 24.70 -18.88
CA GLY A 524 -20.59 23.72 -19.95
C GLY A 524 -19.31 22.93 -20.19
N TYR A 525 -18.17 23.63 -20.28
CA TYR A 525 -16.84 23.02 -20.37
C TYR A 525 -16.55 22.10 -19.18
N GLN A 526 -16.82 22.56 -17.95
CA GLN A 526 -16.57 21.76 -16.74
C GLN A 526 -17.36 20.44 -16.70
N GLN A 527 -18.53 20.40 -17.35
CA GLN A 527 -19.41 19.23 -17.42
C GLN A 527 -19.09 18.30 -18.59
N SER A 528 -18.84 18.84 -19.78
CA SER A 528 -18.78 18.06 -21.03
C SER A 528 -17.38 17.85 -21.59
N ALA A 529 -16.36 18.58 -21.11
CA ALA A 529 -15.00 18.40 -21.61
C ALA A 529 -14.49 16.97 -21.32
N PRO A 530 -13.71 16.36 -22.23
CA PRO A 530 -13.05 15.10 -21.98
C PRO A 530 -12.20 15.19 -20.71
N GLN A 531 -12.50 14.31 -19.75
CA GLN A 531 -11.82 14.29 -18.46
C GLN A 531 -11.89 12.89 -17.84
N GLN A 532 -10.88 12.56 -17.04
CA GLN A 532 -10.79 11.30 -16.32
C GLN A 532 -10.66 11.57 -14.83
N THR A 533 -11.48 10.89 -14.03
CA THR A 533 -11.32 10.86 -12.57
C THR A 533 -10.21 9.89 -12.20
N VAL A 534 -9.20 10.38 -11.50
CA VAL A 534 -8.02 9.63 -11.08
C VAL A 534 -7.91 9.68 -9.55
N PRO A 535 -8.20 8.58 -8.84
CA PRO A 535 -7.95 8.47 -7.42
C PRO A 535 -6.47 8.15 -7.18
N PHE A 536 -5.75 9.02 -6.49
CA PHE A 536 -4.37 8.78 -6.04
C PHE A 536 -4.39 8.22 -4.61
N PRO A 537 -4.13 6.91 -4.40
CA PRO A 537 -4.21 6.28 -3.08
C PRO A 537 -3.15 6.84 -2.12
N PRO A 538 -3.31 6.64 -0.80
CA PRO A 538 -2.27 6.95 0.17
C PRO A 538 -0.92 6.32 -0.16
N GLY A 539 0.15 7.09 0.04
CA GLY A 539 1.51 6.65 -0.26
C GLY A 539 1.91 6.71 -1.74
N SER A 540 1.02 7.16 -2.63
CA SER A 540 1.36 7.38 -4.03
C SER A 540 1.97 8.75 -4.30
N VAL A 541 2.81 8.81 -5.34
CA VAL A 541 3.41 10.04 -5.87
C VAL A 541 2.97 10.25 -7.31
N TRP A 542 2.76 11.49 -7.70
CA TRP A 542 2.60 11.84 -9.10
C TRP A 542 3.32 13.13 -9.45
N VAL A 543 3.74 13.23 -10.72
CA VAL A 543 4.53 14.33 -11.26
C VAL A 543 3.88 14.84 -12.53
N CYS A 544 3.71 16.15 -12.64
CA CYS A 544 3.21 16.77 -13.86
C CYS A 544 3.65 18.22 -14.01
N PHE A 545 3.57 18.73 -15.24
CA PHE A 545 3.65 20.16 -15.51
C PHE A 545 2.26 20.78 -15.35
N SER A 546 1.99 21.42 -14.21
CA SER A 546 0.65 21.87 -13.83
C SER A 546 0.16 23.10 -14.61
N ASP A 547 1.07 23.78 -15.32
CA ASP A 547 0.78 24.85 -16.29
C ASP A 547 0.28 24.31 -17.65
N GLN A 548 0.39 23.01 -17.90
CA GLN A 548 -0.02 22.36 -19.14
C GLN A 548 -1.08 21.28 -18.90
N THR A 549 -0.93 20.49 -17.84
CA THR A 549 -1.91 19.47 -17.47
C THR A 549 -3.17 20.14 -16.92
N SER A 550 -4.29 20.01 -17.64
CA SER A 550 -5.60 20.41 -17.15
C SER A 550 -5.99 19.53 -15.96
N HIS A 551 -6.19 20.12 -14.78
CA HIS A 551 -6.44 19.38 -13.55
C HIS A 551 -7.45 20.06 -12.62
N ALA A 552 -8.09 19.26 -11.79
CA ALA A 552 -8.98 19.68 -10.71
C ALA A 552 -8.88 18.71 -9.54
N VAL A 553 -9.02 19.19 -8.32
CA VAL A 553 -9.01 18.37 -7.11
C VAL A 553 -10.41 18.28 -6.50
N MET A 554 -10.93 17.06 -6.37
CA MET A 554 -12.31 16.80 -5.93
C MET A 554 -12.41 16.50 -4.44
N SER A 555 -11.48 15.70 -3.91
CA SER A 555 -11.48 15.29 -2.52
C SER A 555 -10.09 14.91 -2.02
N GLY A 556 -9.98 14.76 -0.70
CA GLY A 556 -8.84 14.19 -0.02
C GLY A 556 -8.16 15.15 0.94
N GLN A 557 -7.50 14.58 1.94
CA GLN A 557 -6.78 15.29 3.00
C GLN A 557 -5.30 14.88 3.05
N PHE A 558 -4.46 15.75 3.62
CA PHE A 558 -3.02 15.54 3.85
C PHE A 558 -2.20 15.29 2.58
N MET A 559 -1.57 16.35 2.06
CA MET A 559 -0.76 16.28 0.85
C MET A 559 0.50 17.13 0.97
N LEU A 560 1.61 16.58 0.48
CA LEU A 560 2.85 17.32 0.25
C LEU A 560 3.00 17.65 -1.24
N GLU A 561 3.56 18.81 -1.53
CA GLU A 561 3.80 19.29 -2.88
C GLU A 561 5.13 20.04 -2.96
N GLN A 562 5.95 19.70 -3.95
CA GLN A 562 7.16 20.43 -4.31
C GLN A 562 6.99 21.02 -5.71
N THR A 563 7.20 22.33 -5.85
CA THR A 563 7.20 23.04 -7.15
C THR A 563 8.64 23.32 -7.61
N PHE A 564 8.90 23.15 -8.91
CA PHE A 564 10.11 23.55 -9.61
C PHE A 564 9.74 24.42 -10.81
N PHE A 565 10.57 25.42 -11.09
CA PHE A 565 10.48 26.21 -12.31
C PHE A 565 11.55 25.77 -13.30
N LEU A 566 11.16 25.57 -14.55
CA LEU A 566 12.07 25.19 -15.64
C LEU A 566 11.95 26.20 -16.79
N PRO A 567 13.04 26.88 -17.19
CA PRO A 567 13.03 27.73 -18.38
C PRO A 567 12.66 26.92 -19.64
N VAL A 568 11.79 27.45 -20.50
CA VAL A 568 11.34 26.75 -21.73
C VAL A 568 12.50 26.37 -22.63
N ARG A 569 13.50 27.25 -22.77
CA ARG A 569 14.75 26.99 -23.51
C ARG A 569 15.57 25.81 -22.99
N SER A 570 15.27 25.33 -21.78
CA SER A 570 15.97 24.21 -21.14
C SER A 570 15.21 22.88 -21.27
N MET A 571 13.99 22.90 -21.81
CA MET A 571 13.23 21.70 -22.16
C MET A 571 13.91 20.92 -23.29
N ALA A 572 13.66 19.62 -23.36
CA ALA A 572 14.08 18.79 -24.47
C ALA A 572 13.25 19.10 -25.73
N ARG A 573 11.95 19.40 -25.56
CA ARG A 573 11.05 19.85 -26.64
C ARG A 573 10.30 21.13 -26.27
N PRO A 574 10.92 22.30 -26.46
CA PRO A 574 10.32 23.60 -26.13
C PRO A 574 9.01 23.90 -26.86
N ASP A 575 8.80 23.32 -28.05
CA ASP A 575 7.62 23.47 -28.89
C ASP A 575 6.35 22.84 -28.28
N HIS A 576 6.50 21.89 -27.36
CA HIS A 576 5.38 21.33 -26.61
C HIS A 576 5.01 22.14 -25.36
N ALA A 577 5.80 23.15 -24.97
CA ALA A 577 5.46 24.02 -23.85
C ALA A 577 4.19 24.84 -24.15
N PRO A 578 3.40 25.22 -23.13
CA PRO A 578 2.31 26.18 -23.30
C PRO A 578 2.73 27.45 -24.03
N LEU A 579 3.95 27.95 -23.79
CA LEU A 579 4.50 29.10 -24.52
C LEU A 579 4.61 28.81 -26.03
N GLY A 580 5.29 27.73 -26.42
CA GLY A 580 5.47 27.37 -27.83
C GLY A 580 4.15 27.05 -28.54
N ILE A 581 3.21 26.41 -27.84
CA ILE A 581 1.85 26.15 -28.36
C ILE A 581 1.11 27.47 -28.60
N LEU A 582 1.13 28.39 -27.64
CA LEU A 582 0.44 29.67 -27.78
C LEU A 582 1.08 30.55 -28.87
N GLU A 583 2.40 30.66 -28.92
CA GLU A 583 3.12 31.41 -29.97
C GLU A 583 2.81 30.87 -31.37
N ARG A 584 2.70 29.54 -31.51
CA ARG A 584 2.28 28.90 -32.76
C ARG A 584 0.84 29.23 -33.13
N LEU A 585 -0.07 29.26 -32.16
CA LEU A 585 -1.48 29.57 -32.39
C LEU A 585 -1.74 31.06 -32.63
N THR A 586 -0.94 31.96 -32.04
CA THR A 586 -1.07 33.42 -32.19
C THR A 586 -0.20 34.00 -33.32
N GLY A 587 0.79 33.25 -33.81
CA GLY A 587 1.67 33.63 -34.91
C GLY A 587 2.77 34.65 -34.58
N HIS A 588 3.08 34.88 -33.30
CA HIS A 588 4.13 35.80 -32.85
C HIS A 588 4.65 35.44 -31.45
N ALA A 589 5.82 35.99 -31.07
CA ALA A 589 6.44 35.76 -29.76
C ALA A 589 5.66 36.45 -28.63
N LEU A 590 5.50 35.78 -27.48
CA LEU A 590 4.62 36.22 -26.39
C LEU A 590 5.37 36.71 -25.12
N VAL A 591 6.70 36.59 -25.10
CA VAL A 591 7.58 36.93 -23.97
C VAL A 591 8.71 37.87 -24.40
#